data_AF-A0AAE0ER86-F1
#
_entry.id   AF-A0AAE0ER86-F1
#
_cell.length_a   1.000
_cell.length_b   1.000
_cell.length_c   1.000
_cell.angle_alpha   90.00
_cell.angle_beta   90.00
_cell.angle_gamma   90.00
#
_symmetry.space_group_name_H-M   'P 1'
#
loop_
_entity.id
_entity.type
_entity.pdbx_description
1 polymer ?
#
loop_
_entity_poly.entity_id
_entity_poly.type
_entity_poly.pdbx_seq_one_letter_code
_entity_poly.pdbx_strand_id
1 'polypeptide(L)'
;MRCIALRWNAAEICGSAASGSRKVIFQNASQCARNSKPLFRKFRKAAECQRFKRISCAASEPQNTTSWIRLGALGTTLGPCVDAIHNQALLQYDAFPVSVEVFGYVAKSSLLIPPLLGIAYIVIGGVLPRFASRLVGTASISLLPALKDAAPATRALAAVTTTALIVKGSELLVVNALPLPALPILFSAALLQWIALDGAYSTLALALTLSVLGPISETPFLCLHCWHYISPDYWPLASVGLGPGSPAGLAAITGPCYFAVTTDAVALARWCGVDLRHNKP
;
A
#
# COMPACT_ATOMS: atom_id res chain seq x y z
N MET A 1 6.08 32.93 33.54
CA MET A 1 6.55 31.89 34.47
C MET A 1 6.99 30.68 33.65
N ARG A 2 8.30 30.44 33.60
CA ARG A 2 8.96 29.33 32.89
C ARG A 2 9.19 28.20 33.89
N CYS A 3 8.89 26.95 33.51
CA CYS A 3 9.47 25.77 34.16
C CYS A 3 10.19 24.94 33.10
N ILE A 4 11.51 25.02 33.21
CA ILE A 4 12.53 24.26 32.50
C ILE A 4 12.60 22.87 33.14
N ALA A 5 12.45 21.81 32.36
CA ALA A 5 12.70 20.44 32.80
C ALA A 5 14.13 20.03 32.41
N LEU A 6 14.97 19.85 33.43
CA LEU A 6 16.35 19.39 33.34
C LEU A 6 16.41 17.90 32.94
N ARG A 7 17.17 17.61 31.87
CA ARG A 7 17.69 16.27 31.57
C ARG A 7 18.98 16.04 32.35
N TRP A 8 19.08 14.91 33.04
CA TRP A 8 20.32 14.40 33.60
C TRP A 8 20.96 13.41 32.61
N ASN A 9 22.19 13.71 32.20
CA ASN A 9 23.12 12.78 31.55
C ASN A 9 23.95 12.10 32.63
N ALA A 10 24.10 10.78 32.54
CA ALA A 10 24.99 10.01 33.39
C ALA A 10 26.07 9.31 32.54
N ALA A 11 27.30 9.73 32.81
CA ALA A 11 28.56 8.98 32.78
C ALA A 11 29.11 8.47 31.43
N GLU A 12 30.04 9.26 30.88
CA GLU A 12 31.37 8.77 30.49
C GLU A 12 32.27 8.75 31.73
N ILE A 13 33.03 7.67 31.95
CA ILE A 13 34.42 7.65 32.46
C ILE A 13 34.90 6.20 32.25
N CYS A 14 35.77 6.00 31.26
CA CYS A 14 36.65 4.84 31.22
C CYS A 14 38.00 5.32 30.68
N GLY A 15 38.88 5.70 31.61
CA GLY A 15 40.28 6.03 31.35
C GLY A 15 41.16 4.79 31.46
N SER A 16 42.17 4.73 30.59
CA SER A 16 43.12 3.65 30.35
C SER A 16 44.36 3.75 31.25
N ALA A 17 44.92 2.62 31.74
CA ALA A 17 46.36 2.43 31.98
C ALA A 17 46.74 0.99 32.42
N ALA A 18 47.49 0.32 31.53
CA ALA A 18 48.71 -0.48 31.71
C ALA A 18 48.95 -1.49 32.87
N SER A 19 49.28 -2.71 32.45
CA SER A 19 50.48 -3.54 32.80
C SER A 19 50.85 -3.83 34.27
N GLY A 20 50.90 -5.11 34.65
CA GLY A 20 51.69 -5.55 35.80
C GLY A 20 51.32 -6.91 36.40
N SER A 21 52.28 -7.84 36.38
CA SER A 21 52.28 -9.22 36.90
C SER A 21 51.79 -9.47 38.35
N ARG A 22 51.29 -10.71 38.51
CA ARG A 22 51.42 -11.67 39.65
C ARG A 22 50.63 -11.47 40.96
N LYS A 23 49.82 -12.51 41.20
CA LYS A 23 49.68 -13.36 42.41
C LYS A 23 49.03 -12.78 43.69
N VAL A 24 47.94 -13.49 44.05
CA VAL A 24 47.47 -13.84 45.41
C VAL A 24 46.90 -12.69 46.23
N ILE A 25 45.60 -12.76 46.55
CA ILE A 25 45.10 -12.94 47.92
C ILE A 25 43.60 -13.29 47.85
N PHE A 26 43.29 -14.36 48.57
CA PHE A 26 41.98 -14.93 48.86
C PHE A 26 41.17 -14.03 49.80
N GLN A 27 39.86 -14.34 49.88
CA GLN A 27 38.92 -14.04 50.98
C GLN A 27 38.08 -12.75 50.90
N ASN A 28 36.79 -12.97 51.21
CA ASN A 28 35.76 -12.01 51.62
C ASN A 28 34.88 -11.36 50.53
N ALA A 29 34.22 -12.20 49.73
CA ALA A 29 33.01 -11.83 48.97
C ALA A 29 31.73 -12.52 49.51
N SER A 30 31.69 -12.83 50.81
CA SER A 30 30.59 -13.57 51.45
C SER A 30 30.06 -12.91 52.72
N GLN A 31 30.00 -11.58 52.78
CA GLN A 31 29.41 -10.92 53.96
C GLN A 31 28.75 -9.56 53.71
N CYS A 32 28.17 -9.35 52.52
CA CYS A 32 27.35 -8.16 52.24
C CYS A 32 26.05 -8.51 51.48
N ALA A 33 25.43 -9.65 51.81
CA ALA A 33 24.18 -10.11 51.17
C ALA A 33 23.18 -10.74 52.16
N ARG A 34 23.12 -10.24 53.40
CA ARG A 34 22.13 -10.66 54.40
C ARG A 34 21.66 -9.46 55.23
N ASN A 35 20.79 -8.61 54.66
CA ASN A 35 19.71 -7.89 55.39
C ASN A 35 18.99 -6.83 54.54
N SER A 36 18.34 -7.24 53.44
CA SER A 36 17.41 -6.36 52.73
C SER A 36 16.25 -7.15 52.09
N LYS A 37 15.42 -7.76 52.93
CA LYS A 37 14.10 -8.28 52.53
C LYS A 37 13.07 -7.85 53.57
N PRO A 38 12.33 -6.75 53.30
CA PRO A 38 10.95 -6.98 52.86
C PRO A 38 10.42 -6.01 51.79
N LEU A 39 11.24 -5.15 51.17
CA LEU A 39 10.72 -4.12 50.25
C LEU A 39 10.50 -4.60 48.79
N PHE A 40 11.21 -5.65 48.35
CA PHE A 40 11.14 -6.13 46.96
C PHE A 40 9.91 -7.00 46.63
N ARG A 41 9.11 -7.41 47.62
CA ARG A 41 7.88 -8.19 47.37
C ARG A 41 6.69 -7.33 46.95
N LYS A 42 6.67 -6.02 47.27
CA LYS A 42 5.56 -5.13 46.89
C LYS A 42 5.63 -4.66 45.44
N PHE A 43 6.82 -4.52 44.85
CA PHE A 43 6.95 -4.08 43.44
C PHE A 43 6.68 -5.19 42.41
N ARG A 44 6.84 -6.47 42.77
CA ARG A 44 6.56 -7.59 41.85
C ARG A 44 5.06 -7.75 41.57
N LYS A 45 4.21 -7.57 42.59
CA LYS A 45 2.74 -7.67 42.44
C LYS A 45 2.14 -6.51 41.65
N ALA A 46 2.72 -5.31 41.69
CA ALA A 46 2.26 -4.18 40.88
C ALA A 46 2.57 -4.37 39.39
N ALA A 47 3.75 -4.91 39.07
CA ALA A 47 4.14 -5.21 37.70
C ALA A 47 3.33 -6.38 37.09
N GLU A 48 2.99 -7.40 37.88
CA GLU A 48 2.10 -8.49 37.42
C GLU A 48 0.66 -8.03 37.21
N CYS A 49 0.14 -7.14 38.06
CA CYS A 49 -1.21 -6.58 37.91
C CYS A 49 -1.32 -5.65 36.68
N GLN A 50 -0.25 -4.95 36.31
CA GLN A 50 -0.18 -4.19 35.05
C GLN A 50 0.02 -5.09 33.81
N ARG A 51 0.69 -6.24 33.96
CA ARG A 51 0.89 -7.20 32.86
C ARG A 51 -0.40 -7.97 32.55
N PHE A 52 -1.22 -8.28 33.55
CA PHE A 52 -2.52 -8.92 33.35
C PHE A 52 -3.58 -7.96 32.78
N LYS A 53 -3.54 -6.66 33.12
CA LYS A 53 -4.45 -5.65 32.55
C LYS A 53 -4.20 -5.34 31.06
N ARG A 54 -3.05 -5.70 30.48
CA ARG A 54 -2.80 -5.60 29.02
C ARG A 54 -3.22 -6.85 28.24
N ILE A 55 -3.58 -7.93 28.91
CA ILE A 55 -4.02 -9.18 28.27
C ILE A 55 -5.56 -9.24 28.19
N SER A 56 -6.27 -8.39 28.93
CA SER A 56 -7.69 -8.15 28.70
C SER A 56 -7.92 -7.46 27.36
N CYS A 57 -8.42 -8.25 26.41
CA CYS A 57 -9.24 -7.81 25.29
C CYS A 57 -8.53 -6.97 24.23
N ALA A 58 -7.54 -7.55 23.57
CA ALA A 58 -7.49 -7.42 22.10
C ALA A 58 -8.62 -8.28 21.50
N ALA A 59 -9.86 -8.00 21.92
CA ALA A 59 -11.01 -8.45 21.17
C ALA A 59 -10.91 -7.71 19.84
N SER A 60 -10.73 -8.45 18.75
CA SER A 60 -10.84 -7.90 17.41
C SER A 60 -12.17 -7.15 17.34
N GLU A 61 -12.09 -5.82 17.26
CA GLU A 61 -13.26 -4.98 17.05
C GLU A 61 -13.99 -5.55 15.82
N PRO A 62 -15.30 -5.85 15.91
CA PRO A 62 -16.01 -6.45 14.80
C PRO A 62 -15.83 -5.55 13.59
N GLN A 63 -15.28 -6.11 12.50
CA GLN A 63 -15.07 -5.34 11.28
C GLN A 63 -16.41 -4.74 10.86
N ASN A 64 -16.45 -3.41 10.81
CA ASN A 64 -17.67 -2.71 10.48
C ASN A 64 -18.00 -2.93 9.00
N THR A 65 -19.11 -3.62 8.71
CA THR A 65 -19.64 -3.80 7.35
C THR A 65 -19.71 -2.48 6.57
N THR A 66 -19.93 -1.37 7.29
CA THR A 66 -19.93 -0.02 6.74
C THR A 66 -18.61 0.35 6.06
N SER A 67 -17.46 -0.11 6.56
CA SER A 67 -16.14 0.19 5.97
C SER A 67 -15.98 -0.44 4.59
N TRP A 68 -16.48 -1.67 4.42
CA TRP A 68 -16.45 -2.38 3.14
C TRP A 68 -17.41 -1.77 2.11
N ILE A 69 -18.61 -1.39 2.55
CA ILE A 69 -19.60 -0.70 1.71
C ILE A 69 -19.03 0.64 1.24
N ARG A 70 -18.40 1.41 2.14
CA ARG A 70 -17.73 2.67 1.78
C ARG A 70 -16.63 2.46 0.74
N LEU A 71 -15.78 1.45 0.92
CA LEU A 71 -14.72 1.13 -0.04
C LEU A 71 -15.30 0.76 -1.42
N GLY A 72 -16.33 -0.09 -1.44
CA GLY A 72 -17.02 -0.45 -2.68
C GLY A 72 -17.67 0.76 -3.36
N ALA A 73 -18.35 1.62 -2.61
CA ALA A 73 -18.97 2.84 -3.12
C ALA A 73 -17.92 3.82 -3.69
N LEU A 74 -16.77 3.97 -3.02
CA LEU A 74 -15.65 4.76 -3.56
C LEU A 74 -15.10 4.13 -4.84
N GLY A 75 -14.94 2.80 -4.90
CA GLY A 75 -14.53 2.12 -6.12
C GLY A 75 -15.51 2.31 -7.28
N THR A 76 -16.82 2.24 -7.01
CA THR A 76 -17.88 2.46 -8.00
C THR A 76 -17.98 3.91 -8.48
N THR A 77 -17.43 4.88 -7.75
CA THR A 77 -17.52 6.31 -8.10
C THR A 77 -16.19 6.86 -8.59
N LEU A 78 -15.13 6.79 -7.77
CA LEU A 78 -13.80 7.27 -8.11
C LEU A 78 -13.14 6.42 -9.21
N GLY A 79 -13.38 5.11 -9.20
CA GLY A 79 -12.85 4.20 -10.21
C GLY A 79 -13.22 4.65 -11.63
N PRO A 80 -14.51 4.77 -11.97
CA PRO A 80 -14.95 5.26 -13.28
C PRO A 80 -14.43 6.67 -13.62
N CYS A 81 -14.24 7.55 -12.63
CA CYS A 81 -13.64 8.86 -12.88
C CYS A 81 -12.18 8.76 -13.35
N VAL A 82 -11.39 7.88 -12.72
CA VAL A 82 -9.98 7.63 -13.12
C VAL A 82 -9.93 6.87 -14.44
N ASP A 83 -10.80 5.88 -14.63
CA ASP A 83 -10.94 5.11 -15.86
C ASP A 83 -11.30 6.00 -17.07
N ALA A 84 -12.24 6.93 -16.90
CA ALA A 84 -12.63 7.85 -17.96
C ALA A 84 -11.50 8.82 -18.38
N ILE A 85 -10.50 9.06 -17.51
CA ILE A 85 -9.27 9.76 -17.85
C ILE A 85 -8.38 8.86 -18.72
N HIS A 86 -8.30 7.57 -18.40
CA HIS A 86 -7.47 6.59 -19.12
C HIS A 86 -7.93 6.35 -20.56
N ASN A 87 -9.24 6.27 -20.77
CA ASN A 87 -9.81 5.70 -22.00
C ASN A 87 -10.13 6.73 -23.09
N GLN A 88 -9.50 7.91 -23.03
CA GLN A 88 -9.64 8.91 -24.08
C GLN A 88 -8.90 8.49 -25.37
N ALA A 89 -7.79 7.76 -25.25
CA ALA A 89 -6.96 7.38 -26.38
C ALA A 89 -6.54 5.90 -26.44
N LEU A 90 -6.82 5.10 -25.41
CA LEU A 90 -6.31 3.72 -25.31
C LEU A 90 -7.32 2.65 -25.68
N LEU A 91 -8.60 2.89 -25.36
CA LEU A 91 -9.62 1.85 -25.33
C LEU A 91 -10.95 2.38 -25.87
N GLN A 92 -11.67 1.52 -26.57
CA GLN A 92 -13.01 1.79 -27.07
C GLN A 92 -14.01 0.82 -26.44
N TYR A 93 -15.10 1.35 -25.90
CA TYR A 93 -16.19 0.56 -25.32
C TYR A 93 -17.21 0.18 -26.38
N ASP A 94 -17.52 -1.11 -26.44
CA ASP A 94 -18.47 -1.68 -27.39
C ASP A 94 -19.81 -2.04 -26.71
N ALA A 95 -19.76 -2.43 -25.43
CA ALA A 95 -20.95 -2.75 -24.63
C ALA A 95 -21.31 -1.62 -23.66
N PHE A 96 -22.57 -1.16 -23.73
CA PHE A 96 -23.13 -0.08 -22.89
C PHE A 96 -22.23 1.17 -22.78
N PRO A 97 -21.72 1.72 -23.90
CA PRO A 97 -20.83 2.86 -23.87
C PRO A 97 -21.55 4.10 -23.33
N VAL A 98 -20.84 4.85 -22.49
CA VAL A 98 -21.29 6.13 -21.96
C VAL A 98 -20.22 7.16 -22.32
N SER A 99 -20.67 8.29 -22.86
CA SER A 99 -19.79 9.43 -23.16
C SER A 99 -20.40 10.68 -22.56
N VAL A 100 -19.61 11.40 -21.78
CA VAL A 100 -20.03 12.65 -21.14
C VAL A 100 -18.97 13.71 -21.44
N GLU A 101 -19.41 14.88 -21.90
CA GLU A 101 -18.53 16.02 -22.06
C GLU A 101 -18.39 16.75 -20.71
N VAL A 102 -17.15 16.85 -20.24
CA VAL A 102 -16.81 17.46 -18.95
C VAL A 102 -15.66 18.44 -19.18
N PHE A 103 -15.92 19.73 -18.97
CA PHE A 103 -14.93 20.81 -19.16
C PHE A 103 -14.23 20.80 -20.53
N GLY A 104 -14.97 20.46 -21.61
CA GLY A 104 -14.43 20.38 -22.97
C GLY A 104 -13.63 19.10 -23.28
N TYR A 105 -13.59 18.14 -22.35
CA TYR A 105 -13.03 16.80 -22.56
C TYR A 105 -14.15 15.76 -22.66
N VAL A 106 -14.03 14.80 -23.57
CA VAL A 106 -14.97 13.69 -23.70
C VAL A 106 -14.52 12.53 -22.80
N ALA A 107 -15.16 12.39 -21.64
CA ALA A 107 -15.01 11.25 -20.76
C ALA A 107 -15.75 10.04 -21.36
N LYS A 108 -15.04 8.95 -21.62
CA LYS A 108 -15.59 7.70 -22.17
C LYS A 108 -15.47 6.58 -21.13
N SER A 109 -16.57 5.89 -20.85
CA SER A 109 -16.60 4.69 -20.01
C SER A 109 -17.73 3.75 -20.44
N SER A 110 -18.04 2.73 -19.65
CA SER A 110 -19.19 1.83 -19.86
C SER A 110 -19.96 1.64 -18.56
N LEU A 111 -21.28 1.41 -18.65
CA LEU A 111 -22.11 1.08 -17.48
C LEU A 111 -21.66 -0.20 -16.75
N LEU A 112 -20.83 -1.03 -17.39
CA LEU A 112 -20.23 -2.22 -16.77
C LEU A 112 -19.09 -1.86 -15.79
N ILE A 113 -18.42 -0.72 -15.98
CA ILE A 113 -17.21 -0.35 -15.24
C ILE A 113 -17.49 -0.01 -13.76
N PRO A 114 -18.51 0.79 -13.39
CA PRO A 114 -18.78 1.11 -11.99
C PRO A 114 -18.96 -0.10 -11.05
N PRO A 115 -19.78 -1.13 -11.37
CA PRO A 115 -19.89 -2.30 -10.49
C PRO A 115 -18.60 -3.12 -10.46
N LEU A 116 -17.90 -3.27 -11.59
CA LEU A 116 -16.63 -4.01 -11.65
C LEU A 116 -15.57 -3.36 -10.76
N LEU A 117 -15.41 -2.04 -10.84
CA LEU A 117 -14.44 -1.31 -10.02
C LEU A 117 -14.83 -1.28 -8.55
N GLY A 118 -16.13 -1.23 -8.21
CA GLY A 118 -16.57 -1.39 -6.81
C GLY A 118 -16.09 -2.71 -6.20
N ILE A 119 -16.24 -3.82 -6.91
CA ILE A 119 -15.75 -5.14 -6.49
C ILE A 119 -14.23 -5.17 -6.49
N ALA A 120 -13.57 -4.65 -7.53
CA ALA A 120 -12.12 -4.64 -7.64
C ALA A 120 -11.47 -3.89 -6.46
N TYR A 121 -12.00 -2.73 -6.05
CA TYR A 121 -11.48 -1.98 -4.91
C TYR A 121 -11.61 -2.73 -3.59
N ILE A 122 -12.72 -3.45 -3.39
CA ILE A 122 -12.90 -4.32 -2.22
C ILE A 122 -11.83 -5.43 -2.21
N VAL A 123 -11.62 -6.08 -3.35
CA VAL A 123 -10.68 -7.20 -3.47
C VAL A 123 -9.24 -6.72 -3.34
N ILE A 124 -8.82 -5.74 -4.15
CA ILE A 124 -7.45 -5.22 -4.23
C ILE A 124 -7.08 -4.42 -2.99
N GLY A 125 -7.97 -3.57 -2.48
CA GLY A 125 -7.69 -2.71 -1.34
C GLY A 125 -7.93 -3.39 0.01
N GLY A 126 -8.87 -4.34 0.10
CA GLY A 126 -9.28 -4.95 1.36
C GLY A 126 -8.81 -6.40 1.53
N VAL A 127 -9.05 -7.25 0.54
CA VAL A 127 -8.85 -8.71 0.67
C VAL A 127 -7.39 -9.10 0.41
N LEU A 128 -6.85 -8.79 -0.77
CA LEU A 128 -5.52 -9.20 -1.22
C LEU A 128 -4.37 -8.67 -0.33
N PRO A 129 -4.40 -7.46 0.23
CA PRO A 129 -3.31 -6.96 1.08
C PRO A 129 -3.13 -7.80 2.34
N ARG A 130 -4.22 -8.38 2.87
CA ARG A 130 -4.14 -9.31 4.00
C ARG A 130 -3.38 -10.57 3.62
N PHE A 131 -3.69 -11.15 2.46
CA PHE A 131 -2.97 -12.32 1.96
C PHE A 131 -1.49 -12.00 1.68
N ALA A 132 -1.21 -10.88 1.01
CA ALA A 132 0.15 -10.44 0.73
C ALA A 132 0.96 -10.22 2.02
N SER A 133 0.35 -9.64 3.07
CA SER A 133 1.00 -9.43 4.36
C SER A 133 1.34 -10.74 5.09
N ARG A 134 0.60 -11.82 4.84
CA ARG A 134 0.90 -13.16 5.39
C ARG A 134 2.10 -13.80 4.70
N LEU A 135 2.25 -13.58 3.40
CA LEU A 135 3.31 -14.19 2.58
C LEU A 135 4.64 -13.43 2.70
N VAL A 136 4.58 -12.10 2.65
CA VAL A 136 5.77 -11.22 2.56
C VAL A 136 6.11 -10.58 3.91
N GLY A 137 5.16 -10.56 4.85
CA GLY A 137 5.29 -9.89 6.14
C GLY A 137 4.86 -8.42 6.11
N THR A 138 5.15 -7.71 7.20
CA THR A 138 4.70 -6.32 7.45
C THR A 138 5.85 -5.31 7.45
N ALA A 139 7.03 -5.70 7.00
CA ALA A 139 8.15 -4.78 6.89
C ALA A 139 7.84 -3.65 5.89
N SER A 140 8.32 -2.45 6.17
CA SER A 140 8.09 -1.27 5.33
C SER A 140 9.30 -0.36 5.32
N ILE A 141 9.52 0.28 4.17
CA ILE A 141 10.44 1.40 4.01
C ILE A 141 9.67 2.72 4.14
N SER A 142 10.38 3.82 4.40
CA SER A 142 9.82 5.17 4.33
C SER A 142 10.92 6.13 3.91
N LEU A 143 10.88 6.59 2.67
CA LEU A 143 11.79 7.63 2.18
C LEU A 143 11.23 9.04 2.45
N LEU A 144 9.91 9.17 2.66
CA LEU A 144 9.24 10.43 2.98
C LEU A 144 8.39 10.29 4.26
N PRO A 145 9.00 10.39 5.45
CA PRO A 145 8.29 10.21 6.72
C PRO A 145 7.07 11.13 6.86
N ALA A 146 7.17 12.38 6.39
CA ALA A 146 6.09 13.36 6.47
C ALA A 146 4.78 12.92 5.79
N LEU A 147 4.86 12.22 4.65
CA LEU A 147 3.67 11.70 3.97
C LEU A 147 3.16 10.40 4.60
N LYS A 148 4.06 9.59 5.16
CA LYS A 148 3.70 8.35 5.86
C LYS A 148 2.94 8.62 7.16
N ASP A 149 3.34 9.67 7.87
CA ASP A 149 2.74 10.11 9.14
C ASP A 149 1.48 10.98 8.94
N ALA A 150 1.16 11.34 7.69
CA ALA A 150 -0.06 12.08 7.37
C ALA A 150 -1.32 11.26 7.66
N ALA A 151 -2.44 11.97 7.88
CA ALA A 151 -3.73 11.35 8.12
C ALA A 151 -4.12 10.37 6.99
N PRO A 152 -4.83 9.27 7.29
CA PRO A 152 -5.24 8.29 6.27
C PRO A 152 -6.00 8.92 5.09
N ALA A 153 -6.84 9.92 5.37
CA ALA A 153 -7.57 10.67 4.34
C ALA A 153 -6.63 11.41 3.38
N THR A 154 -5.61 12.09 3.90
CA THR A 154 -4.61 12.81 3.11
C THR A 154 -3.80 11.86 2.24
N ARG A 155 -3.43 10.69 2.78
CA ARG A 155 -2.72 9.65 2.03
C ARG A 155 -3.59 9.05 0.93
N ALA A 156 -4.87 8.78 1.21
CA ALA A 156 -5.81 8.29 0.21
C ALA A 156 -6.03 9.31 -0.91
N LEU A 157 -6.22 10.59 -0.56
CA LEU A 157 -6.34 11.66 -1.55
C LEU A 157 -5.09 11.77 -2.41
N ALA A 158 -3.90 11.81 -1.80
CA ALA A 158 -2.63 11.85 -2.52
C ALA A 158 -2.46 10.62 -3.43
N ALA A 159 -2.87 9.43 -2.98
CA ALA A 159 -2.81 8.21 -3.78
C ALA A 159 -3.73 8.28 -5.00
N VAL A 160 -5.00 8.67 -4.82
CA VAL A 160 -5.95 8.81 -5.94
C VAL A 160 -5.48 9.89 -6.92
N THR A 161 -5.01 11.04 -6.43
CA THR A 161 -4.51 12.11 -7.29
C THR A 161 -3.28 11.67 -8.08
N THR A 162 -2.32 11.00 -7.44
CA THR A 162 -1.12 10.49 -8.13
C THR A 162 -1.45 9.37 -9.11
N THR A 163 -2.39 8.47 -8.80
CA THR A 163 -2.88 7.48 -9.77
C THR A 163 -3.50 8.17 -10.98
N ALA A 164 -4.39 9.15 -10.78
CA ALA A 164 -5.01 9.89 -11.89
C ALA A 164 -3.97 10.58 -12.78
N LEU A 165 -2.89 11.12 -12.19
CA LEU A 165 -1.77 11.69 -12.94
C LEU A 165 -0.96 10.64 -13.72
N ILE A 166 -0.71 9.47 -13.13
CA ILE A 166 -0.02 8.36 -13.82
C ILE A 166 -0.86 7.85 -14.99
N VAL A 167 -2.16 7.68 -14.76
CA VAL A 167 -3.14 7.24 -15.76
C VAL A 167 -3.30 8.27 -16.88
N LYS A 168 -3.33 9.58 -16.58
CA LYS A 168 -3.30 10.60 -17.65
C LYS A 168 -1.95 10.61 -18.37
N GLY A 169 -0.87 10.42 -17.62
CA GLY A 169 0.48 10.32 -18.16
C GLY A 169 0.62 9.19 -19.17
N SER A 170 -0.03 8.04 -18.96
CA SER A 170 -0.01 6.93 -19.92
C SER A 170 -0.65 7.29 -21.25
N GLU A 171 -1.79 7.99 -21.21
CA GLU A 171 -2.46 8.48 -22.41
C GLU A 171 -1.56 9.47 -23.16
N LEU A 172 -0.99 10.46 -22.45
CA LEU A 172 -0.11 11.47 -23.07
C LEU A 172 1.13 10.86 -23.71
N LEU A 173 1.73 9.84 -23.08
CA LEU A 173 2.90 9.15 -23.61
C LEU A 173 2.57 8.38 -24.89
N VAL A 174 1.38 7.78 -24.97
CA VAL A 174 0.93 7.04 -26.16
C VAL A 174 0.54 7.99 -27.30
N VAL A 175 -0.24 9.04 -27.00
CA VAL A 175 -0.73 9.98 -28.02
C VAL A 175 0.39 10.82 -28.63
N ASN A 176 1.36 11.27 -27.83
CA ASN A 176 2.41 12.18 -28.31
C ASN A 176 3.63 11.46 -28.91
N ALA A 177 3.62 10.12 -28.98
CA ALA A 177 4.70 9.30 -29.53
C ALA A 177 6.10 9.78 -29.09
N LEU A 178 6.25 10.12 -27.80
CA LEU A 178 7.51 10.67 -27.30
C LEU A 178 8.63 9.62 -27.50
N PRO A 179 9.86 10.04 -27.82
CA PRO A 179 11.00 9.13 -28.05
C PRO A 179 11.51 8.46 -26.75
N LEU A 180 10.70 8.49 -25.68
CA LEU A 180 11.02 7.95 -24.38
C LEU A 180 10.25 6.64 -24.16
N PRO A 181 10.87 5.64 -23.52
CA PRO A 181 10.18 4.38 -23.24
C PRO A 181 9.11 4.64 -22.16
N ALA A 182 7.83 4.61 -22.56
CA ALA A 182 6.71 4.96 -21.70
C ALA A 182 6.58 4.05 -20.47
N LEU A 183 6.83 2.75 -20.64
CA LEU A 183 6.75 1.75 -19.57
C LEU A 183 7.69 2.04 -18.39
N PRO A 184 9.02 2.20 -18.57
CA PRO A 184 9.93 2.59 -17.49
C PRO A 184 9.53 3.89 -16.77
N ILE A 185 9.04 4.89 -17.51
CA ILE A 185 8.61 6.17 -16.93
C ILE A 185 7.42 5.95 -15.99
N LEU A 186 6.38 5.26 -16.45
CA LEU A 186 5.19 5.02 -15.64
C LEU A 186 5.46 4.08 -14.48
N PHE A 187 6.26 3.03 -14.65
CA PHE A 187 6.67 2.17 -13.55
C PHE A 187 7.49 2.94 -12.50
N SER A 188 8.36 3.85 -12.93
CA SER A 188 9.10 4.70 -12.01
C SER A 188 8.16 5.62 -11.24
N ALA A 189 7.17 6.24 -11.91
CA ALA A 189 6.17 7.08 -11.26
C ALA A 189 5.30 6.29 -10.26
N ALA A 190 4.85 5.09 -10.63
CA ALA A 190 4.06 4.21 -9.77
C ALA A 190 4.88 3.69 -8.57
N LEU A 191 6.17 3.38 -8.78
CA LEU A 191 7.08 3.01 -7.69
C LEU A 191 7.31 4.19 -6.74
N LEU A 192 7.50 5.41 -7.26
CA LEU A 192 7.62 6.62 -6.46
C LEU A 192 6.35 6.89 -5.64
N GLN A 193 5.17 6.70 -6.23
CA GLN A 193 3.89 6.76 -5.53
C GLN A 193 3.86 5.77 -4.35
N TRP A 194 4.20 4.50 -4.59
CA TRP A 194 4.25 3.49 -3.53
C TRP A 194 5.25 3.83 -2.44
N ILE A 195 6.48 4.23 -2.81
CA ILE A 195 7.54 4.64 -1.87
C ILE A 195 7.08 5.80 -0.99
N ALA A 196 6.42 6.80 -1.59
CA ALA A 196 6.01 8.02 -0.91
C ALA A 196 4.79 7.82 0.02
N LEU A 197 3.85 6.96 -0.37
CA LEU A 197 2.53 6.88 0.26
C LEU A 197 2.31 5.63 1.11
N ASP A 198 3.05 4.55 0.88
CA ASP A 198 2.85 3.28 1.57
C ASP A 198 4.17 2.66 2.09
N GLY A 199 5.06 2.30 1.16
CA GLY A 199 6.37 1.72 1.46
C GLY A 199 6.34 0.31 2.06
N ALA A 200 5.19 -0.34 2.19
CA ALA A 200 5.11 -1.71 2.69
C ALA A 200 5.50 -2.74 1.61
N TYR A 201 6.37 -3.69 1.93
CA TYR A 201 6.83 -4.69 0.94
C TYR A 201 5.71 -5.63 0.47
N SER A 202 4.73 -5.91 1.34
CA SER A 202 3.55 -6.71 0.97
C SER A 202 2.72 -6.03 -0.11
N THR A 203 2.56 -4.71 -0.03
CA THR A 203 1.79 -3.95 -1.03
C THR A 203 2.62 -3.71 -2.29
N LEU A 204 3.95 -3.61 -2.20
CA LEU A 204 4.83 -3.66 -3.37
C LEU A 204 4.67 -4.97 -4.13
N ALA A 205 4.77 -6.10 -3.44
CA ALA A 205 4.63 -7.43 -4.05
C ALA A 205 3.25 -7.60 -4.70
N LEU A 206 2.20 -7.12 -4.02
CA LEU A 206 0.85 -7.12 -4.58
C LEU A 206 0.76 -6.24 -5.83
N ALA A 207 1.28 -5.00 -5.79
CA ALA A 207 1.24 -4.07 -6.92
C ALA A 207 2.03 -4.59 -8.13
N LEU A 208 3.18 -5.23 -7.92
CA LEU A 208 3.95 -5.90 -8.98
C LEU A 208 3.21 -7.11 -9.56
N THR A 209 2.47 -7.84 -8.73
CA THR A 209 1.66 -8.97 -9.20
C THR A 209 0.48 -8.47 -10.02
N LEU A 210 -0.22 -7.44 -9.54
CA LEU A 210 -1.38 -6.86 -10.20
C LEU A 210 -1.00 -6.01 -11.43
N SER A 211 0.23 -5.53 -11.56
CA SER A 211 0.69 -4.92 -12.81
C SER A 211 0.75 -5.92 -13.98
N VAL A 212 0.72 -7.22 -13.69
CA VAL A 212 0.60 -8.29 -14.70
C VAL A 212 -0.80 -8.88 -14.71
N LEU A 213 -1.32 -9.28 -13.54
CA LEU A 213 -2.62 -9.96 -13.46
C LEU A 213 -3.82 -9.03 -13.67
N GLY A 214 -3.67 -7.74 -13.37
CA GLY A 214 -4.70 -6.73 -13.58
C GLY A 214 -5.12 -6.64 -15.05
N PRO A 215 -4.20 -6.34 -15.98
CA PRO A 215 -4.52 -6.34 -17.40
C PRO A 215 -5.05 -7.70 -17.90
N ILE A 216 -4.45 -8.81 -17.45
CA ILE A 216 -4.93 -10.15 -17.81
C ILE A 216 -6.38 -10.38 -17.39
N SER A 217 -6.81 -9.81 -16.25
CA SER A 217 -8.19 -9.93 -15.76
C SER A 217 -9.23 -9.27 -16.67
N GLU A 218 -8.82 -8.39 -17.59
CA GLU A 218 -9.71 -7.80 -18.59
C GLU A 218 -10.04 -8.76 -19.74
N THR A 219 -9.20 -9.79 -19.95
CA THR A 219 -9.31 -10.73 -21.09
C THR A 219 -10.73 -11.31 -21.31
N PRO A 220 -11.46 -11.75 -20.27
CA PRO A 220 -12.83 -12.24 -20.47
C PRO A 220 -13.75 -11.19 -21.09
N PHE A 221 -13.60 -9.92 -20.71
CA PHE A 221 -14.42 -8.81 -21.23
C PHE A 221 -14.04 -8.44 -22.67
N LEU A 222 -12.74 -8.50 -23.00
CA LEU A 222 -12.26 -8.34 -24.37
C LEU A 222 -12.82 -9.43 -25.30
N CYS A 223 -12.74 -10.69 -24.87
CA CYS A 223 -13.30 -11.84 -25.62
C CYS A 223 -14.82 -11.78 -25.77
N LEU A 224 -15.52 -11.13 -24.82
CA LEU A 224 -16.96 -10.91 -24.88
C LEU A 224 -17.33 -9.62 -25.63
N HIS A 225 -16.37 -8.95 -26.27
CA HIS A 225 -16.57 -7.70 -27.00
C HIS A 225 -17.24 -6.62 -26.13
N CYS A 226 -16.86 -6.54 -24.85
CA CYS A 226 -17.29 -5.44 -24.00
C CYS A 226 -16.53 -4.15 -24.31
N TRP A 227 -15.25 -4.28 -24.65
CA TRP A 227 -14.36 -3.23 -25.12
C TRP A 227 -13.14 -3.84 -25.82
N HIS A 228 -12.34 -2.99 -26.48
CA HIS A 228 -11.06 -3.38 -27.07
C HIS A 228 -10.02 -2.25 -27.00
N TYR A 229 -8.74 -2.63 -26.97
CA TYR A 229 -7.62 -1.69 -27.07
C TYR A 229 -7.37 -1.29 -28.54
N ILE A 230 -7.07 -0.01 -28.77
CA ILE A 230 -6.85 0.53 -30.13
C ILE A 230 -5.47 0.11 -30.67
N SER A 231 -4.49 -0.08 -29.80
CA SER A 231 -3.12 -0.47 -30.17
C SER A 231 -2.53 -1.43 -29.14
N PRO A 232 -2.99 -2.71 -29.11
CA PRO A 232 -2.52 -3.69 -28.14
C PRO A 232 -1.08 -4.11 -28.41
N ASP A 233 -0.25 -4.14 -27.38
CA ASP A 233 1.20 -4.38 -27.42
C ASP A 233 1.71 -5.14 -26.19
N TYR A 234 0.86 -5.94 -25.52
CA TYR A 234 1.13 -6.54 -24.21
C TYR A 234 2.30 -7.53 -24.17
N TRP A 235 3.52 -7.02 -23.98
CA TRP A 235 4.72 -7.83 -23.78
C TRP A 235 4.87 -8.27 -22.31
N PRO A 236 5.31 -9.51 -22.01
CA PRO A 236 5.82 -10.55 -22.91
C PRO A 236 4.76 -11.50 -23.49
N LEU A 237 3.50 -11.37 -23.11
CA LEU A 237 2.44 -12.33 -23.48
C LEU A 237 1.81 -12.08 -24.86
N ALA A 238 2.37 -11.15 -25.64
CA ALA A 238 1.87 -10.80 -26.96
C ALA A 238 1.80 -12.02 -27.89
N SER A 239 2.81 -12.90 -27.82
CA SER A 239 2.90 -14.12 -28.63
C SER A 239 1.92 -15.23 -28.24
N VAL A 240 1.29 -15.16 -27.05
CA VAL A 240 0.32 -16.15 -26.57
C VAL A 240 -1.13 -15.65 -26.71
N GLY A 241 -1.36 -14.68 -27.60
CA GLY A 241 -2.69 -14.18 -27.92
C GLY A 241 -3.14 -12.97 -27.11
N LEU A 242 -2.24 -12.25 -26.44
CA LEU A 242 -2.54 -10.96 -25.79
C LEU A 242 -1.99 -9.74 -26.54
N GLY A 243 -1.46 -9.95 -27.74
CA GLY A 243 -0.83 -8.91 -28.57
C GLY A 243 -1.69 -8.41 -29.74
N PRO A 244 -1.06 -7.71 -30.72
CA PRO A 244 -1.71 -7.22 -31.93
C PRO A 244 -2.52 -8.28 -32.67
N GLY A 245 -3.72 -7.91 -33.14
CA GLY A 245 -4.57 -8.78 -33.96
C GLY A 245 -5.33 -9.86 -33.19
N SER A 246 -5.19 -9.93 -31.86
CA SER A 246 -5.99 -10.82 -31.02
C SER A 246 -7.28 -10.16 -30.54
N PRO A 247 -8.42 -10.89 -30.45
CA PRO A 247 -9.62 -10.40 -29.77
C PRO A 247 -9.39 -10.16 -28.27
N ALA A 248 -8.33 -10.72 -27.70
CA ALA A 248 -7.87 -10.53 -26.32
C ALA A 248 -6.66 -9.58 -26.23
N GLY A 249 -6.42 -8.75 -27.25
CA GLY A 249 -5.29 -7.84 -27.28
C GLY A 249 -5.32 -6.85 -26.12
N LEU A 250 -4.23 -6.78 -25.35
CA LEU A 250 -4.03 -5.87 -24.22
C LEU A 250 -2.98 -4.81 -24.55
N ALA A 251 -3.00 -3.67 -23.85
CA ALA A 251 -1.93 -2.67 -23.93
C ALA A 251 -0.97 -2.82 -22.75
N ALA A 252 0.34 -2.95 -22.99
CA ALA A 252 1.35 -3.10 -21.94
C ALA A 252 1.33 -1.93 -20.93
N ILE A 253 0.95 -0.75 -21.42
CA ILE A 253 0.88 0.49 -20.66
C ILE A 253 -0.09 0.44 -19.47
N THR A 254 -1.03 -0.50 -19.45
CA THR A 254 -1.99 -0.65 -18.35
C THR A 254 -1.35 -1.29 -17.12
N GLY A 255 -0.25 -2.03 -17.28
CA GLY A 255 0.46 -2.65 -16.16
C GLY A 255 0.89 -1.64 -15.07
N PRO A 256 1.65 -0.58 -15.39
CA PRO A 256 1.94 0.51 -14.46
C PRO A 256 0.69 1.16 -13.85
N CYS A 257 -0.40 1.25 -14.59
CA CYS A 257 -1.65 1.83 -14.11
C CYS A 257 -2.28 0.93 -13.03
N TYR A 258 -2.32 -0.38 -13.22
CA TYR A 258 -2.76 -1.33 -12.20
C TYR A 258 -1.85 -1.34 -10.96
N PHE A 259 -0.55 -1.11 -11.13
CA PHE A 259 0.34 -0.89 -9.99
C PHE A 259 -0.11 0.32 -9.15
N ALA A 260 -0.34 1.47 -9.82
CA ALA A 260 -0.77 2.70 -9.16
C ALA A 260 -2.14 2.55 -8.47
N VAL A 261 -3.10 1.95 -9.18
CA VAL A 261 -4.45 1.62 -8.65
C VAL A 261 -4.36 0.71 -7.43
N THR A 262 -3.44 -0.26 -7.42
CA THR A 262 -3.23 -1.10 -6.23
C THR A 262 -2.85 -0.26 -5.01
N THR A 263 -1.97 0.72 -5.19
CA THR A 263 -1.53 1.61 -4.10
C THR A 263 -2.67 2.49 -3.61
N ASP A 264 -3.50 3.04 -4.51
CA ASP A 264 -4.64 3.86 -4.10
C ASP A 264 -5.76 3.05 -3.43
N ALA A 265 -6.07 1.85 -3.92
CA ALA A 265 -7.12 1.01 -3.36
C ALA A 265 -6.77 0.61 -1.92
N VAL A 266 -5.50 0.31 -1.67
CA VAL A 266 -4.98 0.06 -0.31
C VAL A 266 -5.07 1.31 0.57
N ALA A 267 -4.73 2.49 0.04
CA ALA A 267 -4.82 3.75 0.80
C ALA A 267 -6.28 4.09 1.15
N LEU A 268 -7.21 3.92 0.20
CA LEU A 268 -8.65 4.11 0.38
C LEU A 268 -9.24 3.12 1.37
N ALA A 269 -8.83 1.85 1.33
CA ALA A 269 -9.25 0.84 2.29
C ALA A 269 -8.86 1.24 3.73
N ARG A 270 -7.64 1.74 3.93
CA ARG A 270 -7.17 2.26 5.23
C ARG A 270 -7.98 3.48 5.66
N TRP A 271 -8.28 4.40 4.76
CA TRP A 271 -9.10 5.58 5.07
C TRP A 271 -10.55 5.19 5.43
N CYS A 272 -11.12 4.19 4.77
CA CYS A 272 -12.45 3.65 5.09
C CYS A 272 -12.49 2.88 6.42
N GLY A 273 -11.34 2.62 7.06
CA GLY A 273 -11.26 1.84 8.29
C GLY A 273 -11.38 0.33 8.05
N VAL A 274 -10.98 -0.17 6.88
CA VAL A 274 -10.84 -1.60 6.64
C VAL A 274 -9.55 -2.08 7.32
N ASP A 275 -9.66 -3.02 8.26
CA ASP A 275 -8.48 -3.57 8.92
C ASP A 275 -7.71 -4.48 7.95
N LEU A 276 -6.52 -4.04 7.55
CA LEU A 276 -5.63 -4.80 6.67
C LEU A 276 -4.64 -5.66 7.45
N ARG A 277 -4.62 -5.55 8.79
CA ARG A 277 -3.72 -6.34 9.62
C ARG A 277 -4.24 -7.77 9.70
N HIS A 278 -3.30 -8.70 9.74
CA HIS A 278 -3.62 -10.05 10.13
C HIS A 278 -3.62 -10.11 11.66
N ASN A 279 -4.81 -10.24 12.27
CA ASN A 279 -4.90 -10.73 13.64
C ASN A 279 -4.44 -12.19 13.61
N LYS A 280 -3.31 -12.50 14.26
CA LYS A 280 -2.97 -13.88 14.58
C LYS A 280 -4.04 -14.38 15.56
N PRO A 281 -4.63 -15.58 15.35
CA PRO A 281 -5.40 -16.24 16.39
C PRO A 281 -4.53 -16.55 17.61
#